data_AF-A0A6J2VWB4-F1
#
_entry.id   AF-A0A6J2VWB4-F1
#
_cell.length_a   1.000
_cell.length_b   1.000
_cell.length_c   1.000
_cell.angle_alpha   90.00
_cell.angle_beta   90.00
_cell.angle_gamma   90.00
#
_symmetry.space_group_name_H-M   'P 1'
#
loop_
_entity.id
_entity.type
_entity.pdbx_description
1 polymer ?
#
loop_
_entity_poly.entity_id
_entity_poly.type
_entity_poly.pdbx_seq_one_letter_code
_entity_poly.pdbx_strand_id
1 'polypeptide(L)'
;MKLCVPGERLCSTEDCIPGTGTYLRHGYIFASLAGYVLRKNEGEEVETYKSFRPGDIVLAKVISLGDVQSNYLLTTAENELGVVVAHSEAGVQMVPISWCEMQCPRTHAKEFRKVARVQPEYLQA
;
A
#
# COMPACT_ATOMS: atom_id res chain seq x y z
N MET A 1 -3.97 11.06 1.22
CA MET A 1 -2.84 12.01 1.04
C MET A 1 -3.33 13.41 1.34
N LYS A 2 -2.65 14.18 2.19
CA LYS A 2 -3.05 15.54 2.57
C LYS A 2 -2.16 16.55 1.84
N LEU A 3 -2.76 17.53 1.17
CA LEU A 3 -2.03 18.66 0.56
C LEU A 3 -1.63 19.65 1.66
N CYS A 4 -0.39 20.15 1.62
CA CYS A 4 0.09 21.19 2.52
C CYS A 4 0.70 22.37 1.75
N VAL A 5 0.71 23.53 2.41
CA VAL A 5 1.37 24.74 1.92
C VAL A 5 2.57 25.11 2.79
N PRO A 6 3.58 25.84 2.26
CA PRO A 6 4.70 26.32 3.05
C PRO A 6 4.22 27.13 4.25
N GLY A 7 4.74 26.80 5.45
CA GLY A 7 4.35 27.41 6.71
C GLY A 7 3.19 26.71 7.44
N GLU A 8 2.54 25.70 6.85
CA GLU A 8 1.54 24.91 7.56
C GLU A 8 2.18 24.07 8.67
N ARG A 9 1.57 24.07 9.86
CA ARG A 9 1.99 23.26 11.00
C ARG A 9 1.51 21.82 10.81
N LEU A 10 2.45 20.87 10.76
CA LEU A 10 2.16 19.45 10.50
C LEU A 10 2.01 18.63 11.78
N CYS A 11 3.02 18.66 12.66
CA CYS A 11 3.12 17.75 13.80
C CYS A 11 4.02 18.32 14.91
N SER A 12 3.91 17.81 16.14
CA SER A 12 4.87 18.05 17.22
C SER A 12 6.15 17.25 17.00
N THR A 13 7.27 17.73 17.52
CA THR A 13 8.56 17.00 17.51
C THR A 13 8.57 15.77 18.42
N GLU A 14 7.60 15.65 19.33
CA GLU A 14 7.42 14.48 20.19
C GLU A 14 6.73 13.31 19.45
N ASP A 15 5.87 13.63 18.46
CA ASP A 15 5.01 12.65 17.78
C ASP A 15 5.55 12.23 16.41
N CYS A 16 6.46 13.02 15.82
CA CYS A 16 6.94 12.84 14.47
C CYS A 16 8.40 13.24 14.32
N ILE A 17 9.09 12.58 13.39
CA ILE A 17 10.45 12.93 12.98
C ILE A 17 10.37 13.84 11.74
N PRO A 18 11.06 15.00 11.71
CA PRO A 18 11.10 15.84 10.52
C PRO A 18 11.81 15.11 9.37
N GLY A 19 11.31 15.30 8.15
CA GLY A 19 11.83 14.67 6.94
C GLY A 19 12.14 15.71 5.86
N THR A 20 12.36 15.24 4.62
CA THR A 20 12.64 16.12 3.49
C THR A 20 11.49 17.10 3.24
N GLY A 21 11.81 18.40 3.10
CA GLY A 21 10.82 19.43 2.83
C GLY A 21 10.07 19.94 4.08
N THR A 22 10.49 19.56 5.28
CA THR A 22 9.99 20.14 6.55
C THR A 22 11.10 20.87 7.31
N TYR A 23 10.72 21.81 8.18
CA TYR A 23 11.64 22.48 9.10
C TYR A 23 11.06 22.50 10.52
N LEU A 24 11.94 22.63 11.50
CA LEU A 24 11.58 22.64 12.92
C LEU A 24 11.59 24.06 13.45
N ARG A 25 10.52 24.46 14.13
CA ARG A 25 10.42 25.75 14.80
C ARG A 25 9.63 25.64 16.11
N HIS A 26 10.23 26.06 17.22
CA HIS A 26 9.62 26.04 18.56
C HIS A 26 8.96 24.70 18.94
N GLY A 27 9.63 23.57 18.67
CA GLY A 27 9.11 22.23 19.02
C GLY A 27 8.02 21.69 18.08
N TYR A 28 7.69 22.42 17.01
CA TYR A 28 6.75 21.98 15.98
C TYR A 28 7.44 21.83 14.61
N ILE A 29 6.91 20.92 13.80
CA ILE A 29 7.35 20.64 12.44
C ILE A 29 6.41 21.36 11.46
N PHE A 30 7.01 22.10 10.55
CA PHE A 30 6.31 22.89 9.53
C PHE A 30 6.71 22.44 8.13
N ALA A 31 5.80 22.59 7.16
CA ALA A 31 6.10 22.38 5.75
C ALA A 31 6.95 23.54 5.19
N SER A 32 8.06 23.24 4.52
CA SER A 32 8.84 24.24 3.78
C SER A 32 8.43 24.35 2.32
N LEU A 33 7.78 23.33 1.78
CA LEU A 33 7.39 23.21 0.37
C LEU A 33 5.89 22.94 0.25
N ALA A 34 5.29 23.42 -0.84
CA ALA A 34 3.91 23.06 -1.20
C ALA A 34 3.91 21.65 -1.80
N GLY A 35 3.00 20.79 -1.37
CA GLY A 35 2.94 19.43 -1.90
C GLY A 35 2.09 18.49 -1.06
N TYR A 36 2.33 17.19 -1.22
CA TYR A 36 1.61 16.15 -0.49
C TYR A 36 2.42 15.65 0.70
N VAL A 37 1.80 15.62 1.87
CA VAL A 37 2.41 15.09 3.10
C VAL A 37 2.23 13.58 3.14
N LEU A 38 3.35 12.87 3.26
CA LEU A 38 3.40 11.43 3.51
C LEU A 38 3.80 11.22 4.97
N ARG A 39 2.88 10.67 5.78
CA ARG A 39 3.20 10.23 7.14
C ARG A 39 3.49 8.75 7.08
N LYS A 40 4.74 8.37 7.39
CA LYS A 40 5.13 6.97 7.52
C LYS A 40 4.97 6.60 9.00
N ASN A 41 4.04 5.71 9.32
CA ASN A 41 3.90 5.19 10.68
C ASN A 41 4.96 4.10 10.90
N GLU A 42 5.66 4.15 12.03
CA GLU A 42 6.81 3.29 12.36
C GLU A 42 6.42 1.83 12.70
N GLY A 43 5.25 1.36 12.27
CA GLY A 43 4.75 0.00 12.50
C GLY A 43 4.15 -0.69 11.28
N GLU A 44 4.17 -0.06 10.09
CA GLU A 44 3.74 -0.69 8.85
C GLU A 44 4.95 -1.15 8.03
N GLU A 45 5.81 -1.99 8.62
CA GLU A 45 6.64 -2.87 7.79
C GLU A 45 5.71 -3.90 7.17
N VAL A 46 5.25 -3.61 5.95
CA VAL A 46 4.54 -4.60 5.15
C VAL A 46 5.54 -5.71 4.84
N GLU A 47 5.40 -6.85 5.51
CA GLU A 47 6.11 -8.06 5.15
C GLU A 47 5.68 -8.45 3.74
N THR A 48 6.49 -8.05 2.76
CA THR A 48 6.26 -8.29 1.34
C THR A 48 6.05 -9.77 1.04
N TYR A 49 6.77 -10.63 1.75
CA TYR A 49 6.64 -12.09 1.65
C TYR A 49 5.27 -12.63 2.08
N LYS A 50 4.61 -11.99 3.05
CA LYS A 50 3.25 -12.38 3.47
C LYS A 50 2.17 -11.76 2.59
N SER A 51 2.51 -10.72 1.82
CA SER A 51 1.56 -9.94 1.05
C SER A 51 1.44 -10.40 -0.41
N PHE A 52 2.56 -10.79 -1.03
CA PHE A 52 2.62 -11.09 -2.45
C PHE A 52 3.44 -12.35 -2.71
N ARG A 53 2.98 -13.19 -3.64
CA ARG A 53 3.79 -14.28 -4.20
C ARG A 53 4.00 -14.14 -5.69
N PRO A 54 5.12 -14.65 -6.23
CA PRO A 54 5.33 -14.73 -7.67
C PRO A 54 4.20 -15.51 -8.34
N GLY A 55 3.66 -14.99 -9.44
CA GLY A 55 2.53 -15.59 -10.17
C GLY A 55 1.16 -15.07 -9.77
N ASP A 56 1.07 -14.20 -8.76
CA ASP A 56 -0.17 -13.51 -8.41
C ASP A 56 -0.45 -12.33 -9.33
N ILE A 57 -1.74 -12.04 -9.54
CA ILE A 57 -2.20 -10.84 -10.23
C ILE A 57 -2.58 -9.82 -9.17
N VAL A 58 -1.94 -8.64 -9.23
CA VAL A 58 -2.09 -7.56 -8.26
C VAL A 58 -2.64 -6.33 -8.95
N LEU A 59 -3.70 -5.75 -8.39
CA LEU A 59 -4.19 -4.44 -8.77
C LEU A 59 -3.45 -3.38 -7.92
N ALA A 60 -2.80 -2.44 -8.60
CA ALA A 60 -2.04 -1.38 -7.96
C ALA A 60 -2.20 -0.06 -8.71
N LYS A 61 -1.99 1.05 -8.01
CA LYS A 61 -2.08 2.40 -8.56
C LYS A 61 -0.68 2.95 -8.84
N VAL A 62 -0.51 3.56 -10.01
CA VAL A 62 0.76 4.20 -10.37
C VAL A 62 0.88 5.53 -9.62
N ILE A 63 1.94 5.68 -8.81
CA ILE A 63 2.27 6.95 -8.15
C ILE A 63 3.18 7.78 -9.05
N SER A 64 4.14 7.14 -9.70
CA SER A 64 5.13 7.83 -10.51
C SER A 64 5.56 6.97 -11.69
N LEU A 65 5.63 7.61 -12.86
CA LEU A 65 6.29 7.10 -14.05
C LEU A 65 7.76 7.50 -13.86
N GLY A 66 8.61 6.61 -13.35
CA GLY A 66 10.02 6.94 -13.08
C GLY A 66 10.77 7.36 -14.34
N ASP A 67 11.82 8.17 -14.18
CA ASP A 67 12.62 8.68 -15.31
C ASP A 67 13.77 7.72 -15.72
N VAL A 68 14.17 7.81 -16.98
CA VAL A 68 15.23 7.15 -17.80
C VAL A 68 15.40 5.62 -17.70
N GLN A 69 15.03 4.96 -16.59
CA GLN A 69 15.10 3.50 -16.41
C GLN A 69 13.74 2.79 -16.34
N SER A 70 12.67 3.42 -16.83
CA SER A 70 11.37 2.76 -17.10
C SER A 70 10.73 2.01 -15.91
N ASN A 71 11.08 2.35 -14.68
CA ASN A 71 10.52 1.71 -13.50
C ASN A 71 9.28 2.47 -13.03
N TYR A 72 8.14 1.78 -13.00
CA TYR A 72 6.90 2.32 -12.45
C TYR A 72 6.89 2.17 -10.94
N LEU A 73 6.62 3.26 -10.23
CA LEU A 73 6.36 3.21 -8.80
C LEU A 73 4.86 2.94 -8.58
N LEU A 74 4.56 1.79 -7.99
CA LEU A 74 3.21 1.31 -7.74
C LEU A 74 2.89 1.37 -6.25
N THR A 75 1.61 1.55 -5.91
CA THR A 75 1.11 1.43 -4.54
C THR A 75 -0.11 0.54 -4.44
N THR A 76 -0.16 -0.19 -3.34
CA THR A 76 -1.32 -0.99 -2.89
C THR A 76 -1.86 -0.47 -1.56
N ALA A 77 -1.61 0.80 -1.22
CA ALA A 77 -2.01 1.36 0.09
C ALA A 77 -3.54 1.46 0.27
N GLU A 78 -4.32 1.45 -0.81
CA GLU A 78 -5.79 1.54 -0.75
C GLU A 78 -6.41 0.15 -0.57
N ASN A 79 -7.54 0.05 0.15
CA ASN A 79 -8.21 -1.23 0.47
C ASN A 79 -8.72 -2.01 -0.76
N GLU A 80 -8.94 -1.30 -1.87
CA GLU A 80 -9.41 -1.87 -3.14
C GLU A 80 -8.24 -2.36 -4.01
N LEU A 81 -7.01 -2.11 -3.58
CA LEU A 81 -5.77 -2.47 -4.26
C LEU A 81 -5.04 -3.58 -3.51
N GLY A 82 -4.49 -4.54 -4.24
CA GLY A 82 -3.94 -5.76 -3.67
C GLY A 82 -4.06 -6.93 -4.64
N VAL A 83 -3.85 -8.13 -4.13
CA VAL A 83 -3.99 -9.39 -4.88
C VAL A 83 -5.46 -9.60 -5.22
N VAL A 84 -5.76 -9.74 -6.51
CA VAL A 84 -7.10 -10.02 -7.05
C VAL A 84 -7.26 -11.48 -7.44
N VAL A 85 -6.19 -12.08 -7.97
CA VAL A 85 -6.16 -13.48 -8.38
C VAL A 85 -4.89 -14.11 -7.85
N ALA A 86 -5.07 -15.23 -7.15
CA ALA A 86 -3.99 -16.04 -6.62
C ALA A 86 -4.25 -17.51 -6.92
N HIS A 87 -3.18 -18.24 -7.22
CA HIS A 87 -3.23 -19.68 -7.42
C HIS A 87 -2.65 -20.40 -6.20
N SER A 88 -3.34 -21.43 -5.74
CA SER A 88 -2.82 -22.38 -4.74
C SER A 88 -1.82 -23.34 -5.37
N GLU A 89 -1.04 -24.05 -4.56
CA GLU A 89 -0.12 -25.11 -5.04
C GLU A 89 -0.83 -26.20 -5.86
N ALA A 90 -2.14 -26.40 -5.65
CA ALA A 90 -2.97 -27.32 -6.41
C ALA A 90 -3.42 -26.78 -7.79
N GLY A 91 -2.92 -25.60 -8.21
CA GLY A 91 -3.24 -24.94 -9.48
C GLY A 91 -4.65 -24.35 -9.55
N VAL A 92 -5.37 -24.25 -8.42
CA VAL A 92 -6.72 -23.68 -8.37
C VAL A 92 -6.68 -22.25 -7.89
N GLN A 93 -7.52 -21.40 -8.47
CA GLN A 93 -7.78 -20.05 -8.01
C GLN A 93 -8.30 -20.06 -6.56
N MET A 94 -7.63 -19.32 -5.70
CA MET A 94 -8.03 -19.18 -4.30
C MET A 94 -9.16 -18.18 -4.15
N VAL A 95 -9.97 -18.37 -3.10
CA VAL A 95 -11.05 -17.45 -2.74
C VAL A 95 -10.60 -16.54 -1.60
N PRO A 96 -10.91 -15.23 -1.65
CA PRO A 96 -10.60 -14.31 -0.57
C PRO A 96 -11.48 -14.61 0.65
N ILE A 97 -10.88 -14.84 1.81
CA ILE A 97 -11.61 -15.06 3.07
C ILE A 97 -11.50 -13.86 4.02
N SER A 98 -10.38 -13.15 3.96
CA SER A 98 -10.14 -11.94 4.75
C SER A 98 -9.21 -11.00 3.98
N TRP A 99 -8.95 -9.82 4.55
CA TRP A 99 -8.00 -8.84 4.01
C TRP A 99 -6.56 -9.36 3.88
N CYS A 100 -6.22 -10.38 4.67
CA CYS A 100 -4.85 -10.91 4.76
C CYS A 100 -4.73 -12.38 4.35
N GLU A 101 -5.84 -13.07 4.04
CA GLU A 101 -5.85 -14.51 3.79
C GLU A 101 -6.72 -14.87 2.59
N MET A 102 -6.21 -15.79 1.78
CA MET A 102 -6.95 -16.50 0.74
C MET A 102 -6.98 -17.99 1.07
N GLN A 103 -8.07 -18.66 0.69
CA GLN A 103 -8.25 -20.08 0.94
C GLN A 103 -8.43 -20.84 -0.38
N CYS A 104 -7.78 -22.00 -0.50
CA CYS A 104 -8.04 -22.90 -1.60
C CYS A 104 -9.38 -23.63 -1.41
N PRO A 105 -10.29 -23.64 -2.41
CA PRO A 105 -11.57 -24.35 -2.28
C PRO A 105 -11.45 -25.88 -2.30
N ARG A 106 -10.32 -26.44 -2.77
CA ARG A 106 -10.10 -27.90 -2.81
C ARG A 106 -9.40 -28.43 -1.56
N THR A 107 -8.28 -27.82 -1.19
CA THR A 107 -7.45 -28.30 -0.07
C THR A 107 -7.81 -27.64 1.25
N HIS A 108 -8.63 -26.59 1.24
CA HIS A 108 -8.92 -25.73 2.38
C HIS A 108 -7.69 -25.09 3.04
N ALA A 109 -6.52 -25.17 2.39
CA ALA A 109 -5.30 -24.52 2.86
C ALA A 109 -5.49 -23.00 2.83
N LYS A 110 -5.10 -22.35 3.93
CA LYS A 110 -5.10 -20.90 4.07
C LYS A 110 -3.71 -20.36 3.80
N GLU A 111 -3.64 -19.38 2.93
CA GLU A 111 -2.39 -18.71 2.56
C GLU A 111 -2.53 -17.21 2.80
N PHE A 112 -1.49 -16.61 3.36
CA PHE A 112 -1.44 -15.17 3.56
C PHE A 112 -1.18 -14.45 2.24
N ARG A 113 -2.03 -13.46 1.92
CA ARG A 113 -1.90 -12.53 0.79
C ARG A 113 -2.57 -11.21 1.15
N LYS A 114 -2.10 -10.09 0.61
CA LYS A 114 -2.77 -8.79 0.75
C LYS A 114 -3.94 -8.72 -0.22
N VAL A 115 -5.13 -9.11 0.22
CA VAL A 115 -6.31 -9.29 -0.63
C VAL A 115 -6.96 -7.94 -0.92
N ALA A 116 -7.18 -7.65 -2.21
CA ALA A 116 -7.98 -6.51 -2.62
C ALA A 116 -9.46 -6.75 -2.33
N ARG A 117 -10.18 -5.74 -1.81
CA ARG A 117 -11.64 -5.77 -1.80
C ARG A 117 -12.16 -5.49 -3.20
N VAL A 118 -12.30 -6.55 -3.98
CA VAL A 118 -12.87 -6.47 -5.33
C VAL A 118 -14.38 -6.30 -5.20
N GLN A 119 -14.92 -5.21 -5.74
CA GLN A 119 -16.37 -5.10 -5.91
C GLN A 119 -16.81 -6.21 -6.90
N PRO A 120 -17.87 -6.97 -6.61
CA PRO A 120 -18.27 -8.13 -7.41
C PRO A 120 -18.54 -7.80 -8.88
N GLU A 121 -18.79 -6.54 -9.21
CA GLU A 121 -18.95 -6.03 -10.58
C GLU A 121 -17.72 -6.23 -11.48
N TYR A 122 -16.50 -6.30 -10.92
CA TYR A 122 -15.26 -6.45 -11.70
C TYR A 122 -14.82 -7.91 -11.90
N LEU A 123 -15.54 -8.88 -11.31
CA LEU A 123 -15.24 -10.31 -11.41
C LEU A 123 -16.05 -11.03 -12.50
N GLN A 124 -16.99 -10.34 -13.15
CA GLN A 124 -17.76 -10.86 -14.28
C GLN A 124 -17.16 -10.33 -15.59
N ALA A 125 -16.25 -11.09 -16.19
CA ALA A 125 -15.80 -10.90 -17.56
C ALA A 125 -16.09 -12.17 -18.36
#